data_AF-A0A1J3IKR5-F1
#
_entry.id   AF-A0A1J3IKR5-F1
#
_cell.length_a   1.000
_cell.length_b   1.000
_cell.length_c   1.000
_cell.angle_alpha   90.00
_cell.angle_beta   90.00
_cell.angle_gamma   90.00
#
_symmetry.space_group_name_H-M   'P 1'
#
loop_
_entity.id
_entity.type
_entity.pdbx_description
1 polymer ?
#
loop_
_entity_poly.entity_id
_entity_poly.type
_entity_poly.pdbx_seq_one_letter_code
_entity_poly.pdbx_strand_id
1 'polypeptide(L)'
;LISELERSDSGEALLMFQRFESQGFVPNCYTFTSLVAACANIAALTCGQQFHGRVYRRGFSKNVELANALIDMYAKCGSIPDSRT
;
A
#
# COMPACT_ATOMS: atom_id res chain seq x y z
N LEU A 1 -21.54 1.08 19.57
CA LEU A 1 -21.77 -0.25 18.95
C LEU A 1 -21.97 -0.19 17.43
N ILE A 2 -22.14 0.98 16.79
CA ILE A 2 -22.06 1.11 15.31
C ILE A 2 -20.75 1.81 14.86
N SER A 3 -20.02 2.43 15.79
CA SER A 3 -18.75 3.13 15.53
C SER A 3 -17.54 2.22 15.26
N GLU A 4 -17.71 0.89 15.30
CA GLU A 4 -16.63 -0.09 15.05
C GLU A 4 -16.62 -0.62 13.62
N LEU A 5 -17.65 -0.33 12.80
CA LEU A 5 -17.75 -0.84 11.42
C LEU A 5 -17.35 0.16 10.33
N GLU A 6 -16.94 1.38 10.72
CA GLU A 6 -16.36 2.36 9.78
C GLU A 6 -14.83 2.48 9.90
N ARG A 7 -14.19 1.62 10.70
CA ARG A 7 -12.73 1.57 10.81
C ARG A 7 -12.11 0.53 9.87
N SER A 8 -12.11 0.93 8.60
CA SER A 8 -11.02 0.73 7.64
C SER A 8 -10.64 -0.71 7.25
N ASP A 9 -11.16 -1.13 6.09
CA ASP A 9 -10.69 -2.25 5.25
C ASP A 9 -9.15 -2.31 5.08
N SER A 10 -8.49 -1.16 5.23
CA SER A 10 -7.03 -1.03 5.09
C SER A 10 -6.22 -1.61 6.25
N GLY A 11 -6.78 -1.66 7.46
CA GLY A 11 -6.12 -2.23 8.63
C GLY A 11 -6.02 -3.75 8.53
N GLU A 12 -7.12 -4.39 8.10
CA GLU A 12 -7.18 -5.83 7.88
C GLU A 12 -6.25 -6.28 6.75
N ALA A 13 -6.18 -5.51 5.64
CA ALA A 13 -5.26 -5.80 4.54
C ALA A 13 -3.78 -5.83 5.01
N LEU A 14 -3.41 -4.89 5.89
CA LEU A 14 -2.06 -4.82 6.46
C LEU A 14 -1.79 -5.98 7.43
N LEU A 15 -2.76 -6.32 8.29
CA LEU A 15 -2.64 -7.44 9.23
C LEU A 15 -2.53 -8.78 8.49
N MET A 16 -3.35 -9.00 7.47
CA MET A 16 -3.27 -10.19 6.61
C MET A 16 -1.93 -10.26 5.89
N PHE A 17 -1.42 -9.13 5.39
CA PHE A 17 -0.09 -9.07 4.79
C PHE A 17 1.02 -9.43 5.79
N GLN A 18 0.98 -8.88 7.01
CA GLN A 18 1.93 -9.22 8.08
C GLN A 18 1.87 -10.70 8.43
N ARG A 19 0.67 -11.28 8.47
CA ARG A 19 0.47 -12.71 8.69
C ARG A 19 1.10 -13.54 7.56
N PHE A 20 0.90 -13.16 6.30
CA PHE A 20 1.54 -13.84 5.17
C PHE A 20 3.07 -13.76 5.27
N GLU A 21 3.63 -12.59 5.58
CA GLU A 21 5.08 -12.47 5.80
C GLU A 21 5.57 -13.39 6.93
N SER A 22 4.82 -13.52 8.04
CA SER A 22 5.16 -14.41 9.16
C SER A 22 5.13 -15.90 8.80
N GLN A 23 4.38 -16.27 7.76
CA GLN A 23 4.28 -17.64 7.24
C GLN A 23 5.33 -17.93 6.16
N GLY A 24 6.26 -17.00 5.91
CA GLY A 24 7.33 -17.16 4.92
C GLY A 24 6.91 -16.80 3.50
N PHE A 25 5.72 -16.22 3.29
CA PHE A 25 5.36 -15.70 1.99
C PHE A 25 6.23 -14.49 1.63
N VAL A 26 6.83 -14.53 0.43
CA VAL A 26 7.69 -13.46 -0.07
C VAL A 26 6.94 -12.65 -1.13
N PRO A 27 6.32 -11.51 -0.77
CA PRO A 27 5.62 -10.68 -1.73
C PRO A 27 6.58 -10.11 -2.79
N ASN A 28 6.13 -10.16 -4.05
CA ASN A 28 6.81 -9.62 -5.21
C ASN A 28 6.20 -8.27 -5.64
N CYS A 29 6.73 -7.67 -6.70
CA CYS A 29 6.23 -6.38 -7.21
C CYS A 29 4.72 -6.40 -7.51
N TYR A 30 4.20 -7.48 -8.10
CA TYR A 30 2.77 -7.61 -8.42
C TYR A 30 1.90 -7.65 -7.17
N THR A 31 2.35 -8.35 -6.11
CA THR A 31 1.64 -8.35 -4.83
C THR A 31 1.55 -6.93 -4.26
N PHE A 32 2.65 -6.18 -4.29
CA PHE A 32 2.64 -4.79 -3.83
C PHE A 32 1.77 -3.89 -4.71
N THR A 33 1.78 -4.07 -6.03
CA THR A 33 0.92 -3.31 -6.95
C THR A 33 -0.54 -3.48 -6.57
N SER A 34 -1.00 -4.71 -6.34
CA SER A 34 -2.38 -4.99 -5.92
C SER A 34 -2.73 -4.39 -4.56
N LEU A 35 -1.82 -4.48 -3.58
CA LEU A 35 -2.04 -3.93 -2.23
C LEU A 35 -2.10 -2.40 -2.23
N VAL A 36 -1.22 -1.76 -3.00
CA VAL A 36 -1.20 -0.30 -3.17
C VAL A 36 -2.44 0.17 -3.91
N ALA A 37 -2.86 -0.53 -4.97
CA ALA A 37 -4.10 -0.23 -5.68
C ALA A 37 -5.34 -0.37 -4.77
N ALA A 38 -5.37 -1.39 -3.90
CA ALA A 38 -6.43 -1.53 -2.91
C ALA A 38 -6.47 -0.33 -1.96
N CYS A 39 -5.31 0.12 -1.46
CA CYS A 39 -5.23 1.33 -0.62
C CYS A 39 -5.72 2.58 -1.36
N ALA A 40 -5.41 2.71 -2.65
CA ALA A 40 -5.85 3.81 -3.50
C ALA A 40 -7.38 3.86 -3.61
N ASN A 41 -8.02 2.71 -3.80
CA ASN A 41 -9.48 2.61 -4.00
C ASN A 41 -10.29 2.97 -2.74
N ILE A 42 -9.72 2.78 -1.55
CA ILE A 42 -10.35 3.10 -0.27
C ILE A 42 -9.76 4.35 0.40
N ALA A 43 -8.95 5.13 -0.33
CA ALA A 43 -8.26 6.33 0.16
C ALA A 43 -7.47 6.13 1.47
N ALA A 44 -6.85 4.95 1.64
CA ALA A 44 -6.13 4.58 2.86
C ALA A 44 -4.65 4.99 2.83
N LEU A 45 -4.39 6.28 2.99
CA LEU A 45 -3.05 6.88 2.91
C LEU A 45 -2.03 6.19 3.84
N THR A 46 -2.37 6.00 5.11
CA THR A 46 -1.46 5.41 6.11
C THR A 46 -1.06 3.97 5.76
N CYS A 47 -1.97 3.20 5.18
CA CYS A 47 -1.67 1.84 4.74
C CYS A 47 -0.77 1.86 3.49
N GLY A 48 -1.11 2.72 2.52
CA GLY A 48 -0.30 2.94 1.31
C GLY A 48 1.14 3.37 1.60
N GLN A 49 1.34 4.29 2.55
CA GLN A 49 2.68 4.71 3.00
C GLN A 49 3.50 3.57 3.61
N GLN A 50 2.86 2.70 4.39
CA GLN A 50 3.54 1.52 4.95
C GLN A 50 3.94 0.52 3.86
N PHE A 51 3.12 0.34 2.81
CA PHE A 51 3.53 -0.47 1.66
C PHE A 51 4.64 0.20 0.86
N HIS A 52 4.60 1.51 0.64
CA HIS A 52 5.67 2.24 -0.04
C HIS A 52 7.03 2.03 0.66
N GLY A 53 7.11 2.14 1.99
CA GLY A 53 8.34 1.88 2.73
C GLY A 53 8.88 0.45 2.52
N ARG A 54 7.99 -0.55 2.43
CA ARG A 54 8.37 -1.95 2.16
C ARG A 54 8.84 -2.14 0.72
N VAL A 55 8.19 -1.51 -0.25
CA VAL A 55 8.58 -1.50 -1.67
C VAL A 55 10.01 -0.97 -1.83
N TYR A 56 10.31 0.15 -1.17
CA TYR A 56 11.65 0.74 -1.16
C TYR A 56 12.67 -0.22 -0.54
N ARG A 57 12.38 -0.77 0.65
CA ARG A 57 13.29 -1.69 1.35
C ARG A 57 13.57 -2.98 0.57
N ARG A 58 12.61 -3.46 -0.22
CA ARG A 58 12.76 -4.67 -1.06
C ARG A 58 13.40 -4.38 -2.43
N GLY A 59 13.75 -3.13 -2.73
CA GLY A 59 14.42 -2.77 -3.99
C GLY A 59 13.51 -2.73 -5.20
N PHE A 60 12.19 -2.67 -5.01
CA PHE A 60 11.23 -2.59 -6.12
C PHE A 60 10.99 -1.17 -6.64
N SER A 61 11.77 -0.18 -6.18
CA SER A 61 11.65 1.23 -6.58
C SER A 61 11.84 1.47 -8.08
N LYS A 62 12.53 0.57 -8.80
CA LYS A 62 12.72 0.66 -10.26
C LYS A 62 11.59 0.02 -11.08
N ASN A 63 10.62 -0.63 -10.43
CA ASN A 63 9.49 -1.23 -11.14
C ASN A 63 8.48 -0.12 -11.51
N VAL A 64 8.37 0.17 -12.81
CA VAL A 64 7.54 1.27 -13.35
C VAL A 64 6.05 1.07 -13.04
N GLU A 65 5.56 -0.16 -13.15
CA GLU A 65 4.15 -0.48 -12.88
C GLU A 65 3.79 -0.19 -11.42
N LEU A 66 4.63 -0.61 -10.49
CA LEU A 66 4.46 -0.36 -9.06
C LEU A 66 4.64 1.11 -8.70
N ALA A 67 5.58 1.81 -9.35
CA ALA A 67 5.75 3.25 -9.18
C ALA A 67 4.49 4.02 -9.61
N ASN A 68 3.90 3.65 -10.76
CA ASN A 68 2.65 4.24 -11.22
C ASN A 68 1.49 3.97 -10.26
N ALA A 69 1.40 2.75 -9.71
CA ALA A 69 0.39 2.42 -8.69
C ALA A 69 0.58 3.25 -7.41
N LEU A 70 1.82 3.51 -6.97
CA LEU A 70 2.09 4.38 -5.83
C LEU A 70 1.68 5.83 -6.10
N ILE A 71 1.97 6.36 -7.29
CA ILE A 71 1.55 7.70 -7.70
C ILE A 71 0.02 7.81 -7.69
N ASP A 72 -0.69 6.85 -8.29
CA ASP A 72 -2.16 6.79 -8.29
C ASP A 72 -2.73 6.73 -6.86
N MET A 73 -2.13 5.92 -5.99
CA MET A 73 -2.51 5.82 -4.58
C MET A 73 -2.36 7.15 -3.86
N TYR A 74 -1.21 7.80 -3.98
CA TYR A 74 -0.96 9.10 -3.38
C TYR A 74 -1.91 10.19 -3.91
N ALA A 75 -2.17 10.21 -5.22
CA ALA A 75 -3.12 11.12 -5.84
C ALA A 75 -4.56 10.93 -5.32
N LYS A 76 -5.06 9.69 -5.31
CA LYS A 76 -6.41 9.37 -4.81
C LYS A 76 -6.57 9.60 -3.31
N CYS A 77 -5.48 9.47 -2.54
CA CYS A 77 -5.47 9.79 -1.11
C CYS A 77 -5.31 11.30 -0.81
N GLY A 78 -5.23 12.16 -1.84
CA GLY A 78 -5.05 13.61 -1.66
C GLY A 78 -3.67 14.02 -1.16
N SER A 79 -2.67 13.14 -1.27
CA SER A 79 -1.30 13.36 -0.83
C SER A 79 -0.35 13.08 -1.99
N ILE A 80 -0.36 13.93 -3.02
CA ILE A 80 0.65 13.84 -4.08
C ILE A 80 1.98 14.30 -3.47
N PRO A 81 3.01 13.44 -3.36
CA PRO A 81 4.33 13.91 -2.98
C PRO A 81 4.78 14.90 -4.05
N ASP A 82 5.12 16.12 -3.63
CA ASP A 82 5.73 17.13 -4.50
C ASP A 82 7.02 16.51 -5.07
N SER A 83 7.00 16.11 -6.33
CA SER A 83 8.12 15.42 -6.96
C SER A 83 9.21 16.44 -7.28
N ARG A 84 9.99 16.80 -6.25
CA ARG A 84 11.28 17.49 -6.37
C ARG A 84 12.35 16.67 -5.65
N THR A 85 12.92 15.70 -6.37
CA THR A 85 14.26 15.15 -6.10
C THR A 85 14.88 14.76 -7.43
#